data_AF-A0A9X3PXC1-F1
#
_entry.id   AF-A0A9X3PXC1-F1
#
_cell.length_a   1.000
_cell.length_b   1.000
_cell.length_c   1.000
_cell.angle_alpha   90.00
_cell.angle_beta   90.00
_cell.angle_gamma   90.00
#
_symmetry.space_group_name_H-M   'P 1'
#
loop_
_entity.id
_entity.type
_entity.pdbx_description
1 polymer ?
#
loop_
_entity_poly.entity_id
_entity_poly.type
_entity_poly.pdbx_seq_one_letter_code
_entity_poly.pdbx_strand_id
1 'polypeptide(L)' 'VFDNEVYGSTGNQPTFSRVVRLDQVAKAAGYVNVERVREREDLVYEFKDMLAKEGPSMLLLKVTDQADDVDRVPLE' A
#
# COMPACT_ATOMS: atom_id res chain seq x y z
N VAL A 1 1.12 -3.22 0.35
CA VAL A 1 0.47 -2.21 1.22
C VAL A 1 -0.12 -1.13 0.35
N PHE A 2 -1.42 -0.90 0.42
CA PHE A 2 -2.06 0.28 -0.15
C PHE A 2 -1.91 1.42 0.85
N ASP A 3 -1.20 2.46 0.45
CA ASP A 3 -0.89 3.63 1.28
C ASP A 3 -1.72 4.83 0.85
N ASN A 4 -2.90 4.95 1.46
CA ASN A 4 -3.78 6.11 1.34
C ASN A 4 -3.45 7.20 2.37
N GLU A 5 -2.42 7.03 3.20
CA GLU A 5 -1.97 8.02 4.19
C GLU A 5 -3.00 8.43 5.26
N VAL A 6 -4.10 7.68 5.38
CA VAL A 6 -5.19 7.94 6.32
C VAL A 6 -5.76 6.64 6.93
N TYR A 7 -6.34 6.73 8.12
CA TYR A 7 -7.15 5.65 8.69
C TYR A 7 -8.54 5.63 8.02
N GLY A 8 -8.63 4.95 6.87
CA GLY A 8 -9.81 4.96 5.99
C GLY A 8 -11.12 4.52 6.66
N SER A 9 -11.04 3.55 7.58
CA SER A 9 -12.21 3.00 8.26
C SER A 9 -12.71 3.83 9.45
N THR A 10 -11.93 4.82 9.91
CA THR A 10 -12.22 5.60 11.13
C THR A 10 -12.23 7.11 10.89
N GLY A 11 -12.67 7.52 9.69
CA GLY A 11 -12.90 8.93 9.36
C GLY A 11 -11.68 9.67 8.81
N ASN A 12 -10.77 8.96 8.12
CA ASN A 12 -9.66 9.55 7.37
C ASN A 12 -8.68 10.38 8.20
N GLN A 13 -8.48 10.05 9.48
CA GLN A 13 -7.42 10.68 10.27
C GLN A 13 -6.04 10.36 9.66
N PRO A 14 -5.13 11.34 9.51
CA PRO A 14 -3.81 11.10 8.91
C PRO A 14 -3.01 10.02 9.64
N THR A 15 -2.31 9.17 8.89
CA THR A 15 -1.35 8.23 9.46
C THR A 15 0.08 8.74 9.32
N PHE A 16 1.00 8.10 10.04
CA PHE A 16 2.44 8.39 9.94
C PHE A 16 3.06 7.99 8.60
N SER A 17 2.38 7.22 7.73
CA SER A 17 2.94 6.87 6.42
C SER A 17 3.17 8.10 5.52
N ARG A 18 2.53 9.24 5.82
CA ARG A 18 2.79 10.54 5.18
C ARG A 18 4.23 11.02 5.32
N VAL A 19 4.88 10.68 6.45
CA VAL A 19 6.20 11.21 6.81
C VAL A 19 7.24 10.11 7.00
N VAL A 20 6.80 8.89 7.30
CA VAL A 20 7.67 7.72 7.45
C VAL A 20 7.85 7.01 6.12
N ARG A 21 9.12 6.71 5.80
CA ARG A 21 9.50 5.91 4.62
C ARG A 21 9.28 4.42 4.88
N LEU A 22 8.03 3.96 4.73
CA LEU A 22 7.67 2.54 4.94
C LEU A 22 8.50 1.56 4.08
N ASP A 23 8.90 1.98 2.88
CA ASP A 23 9.82 1.23 2.03
C ASP A 23 11.18 0.98 2.70
N GLN A 24 11.71 1.97 3.40
CA GLN A 24 12.98 1.82 4.13
C GLN A 24 12.82 0.98 5.40
N VAL A 25 11.67 1.09 6.07
CA VAL A 25 11.34 0.24 7.24
C VAL A 25 11.30 -1.24 6.83
N ALA A 26 10.67 -1.57 5.70
CA ALA A 26 10.63 -2.93 5.21
C ALA A 26 12.01 -3.48 4.84
N LYS A 27 12.84 -2.69 4.16
CA LYS A 27 14.24 -3.06 3.88
C LYS A 27 15.00 -3.35 5.18
N ALA A 28 14.87 -2.48 6.18
CA ALA A 28 15.50 -2.67 7.49
C ALA A 28 14.95 -3.89 8.26
N ALA A 29 13.70 -4.27 8.01
CA ALA A 29 13.06 -5.46 8.60
C ALA A 29 13.39 -6.77 7.86
N GLY A 30 14.24 -6.74 6.83
CA GLY A 30 14.69 -7.94 6.11
C GLY A 30 13.81 -8.35 4.92
N TYR A 31 12.92 -7.47 4.44
CA TYR A 31 12.29 -7.68 3.14
C TYR A 31 13.33 -7.54 2.04
N VAL A 32 13.51 -8.61 1.26
CA VAL A 32 14.53 -8.69 0.22
C VAL A 32 14.09 -8.01 -1.07
N ASN A 33 12.78 -7.99 -1.35
CA ASN A 33 12.21 -7.31 -2.51
C ASN A 33 11.30 -6.19 -2.01
N VAL A 34 11.66 -4.92 -2.24
CA VAL A 34 10.85 -3.79 -1.77
C VAL A 34 10.76 -2.73 -2.84
N GLU A 35 9.54 -2.51 -3.32
CA GLU A 35 9.24 -1.52 -4.37
C GLU A 35 8.17 -0.54 -3.94
N ARG A 36 8.31 0.70 -4.39
CA ARG A 36 7.35 1.77 -4.16
C ARG A 36 6.80 2.28 -5.48
N VAL A 37 5.55 1.94 -5.76
CA VAL A 37 4.86 2.30 -6.99
C VAL A 37 3.90 3.45 -6.74
N ARG A 38 3.93 4.45 -7.63
CA ARG A 38 3.03 5.62 -7.61
C ARG A 38 2.13 5.66 -8.85
N GLU A 39 2.66 5.20 -9.97
CA GLU A 39 1.97 5.21 -11.26
C GLU A 39 1.40 3.81 -11.56
N ARG A 40 0.27 3.79 -12.26
CA ARG A 40 -0.46 2.54 -12.53
C ARG A 40 0.29 1.65 -13.52
N GLU A 41 1.05 2.25 -14.41
CA GLU A 41 1.79 1.61 -15.49
C GLU A 41 2.85 0.65 -14.93
N ASP A 42 3.49 1.04 -13.82
CA ASP A 42 4.55 0.25 -13.18
C ASP A 42 4.00 -0.91 -12.34
N LEU A 43 2.75 -0.81 -11.87
CA LEU A 43 2.14 -1.79 -10.94
C LEU A 43 2.21 -3.22 -11.47
N VAL A 44 1.78 -3.43 -12.72
CA VAL A 44 1.69 -4.79 -13.28
C VAL A 44 3.08 -5.41 -13.46
N TYR A 45 4.06 -4.60 -13.86
CA TYR A 45 5.44 -5.04 -14.04
C TYR A 45 6.05 -5.42 -12.68
N GLU A 46 6.07 -4.49 -11.73
CA GLU A 46 6.68 -4.70 -10.41
C GLU A 46 6.01 -5.85 -9.66
N PHE A 47 4.69 -5.95 -9.72
CA PHE A 47 3.98 -7.05 -9.07
C PHE A 47 4.37 -8.42 -9.64
N LYS A 48 4.49 -8.54 -10.97
CA LYS A 48 4.90 -9.81 -11.62
C LYS A 48 6.36 -10.15 -11.33
N ASP A 49 7.24 -9.16 -11.37
CA ASP A 49 8.65 -9.35 -11.06
C ASP A 49 8.85 -9.80 -9.60
N MET A 50 8.18 -9.16 -8.64
CA MET A 50 8.24 -9.53 -7.23
C MET A 50 7.65 -10.92 -6.93
N LEU A 51 6.67 -11.39 -7.71
CA LEU A 51 6.13 -12.75 -7.59
C LEU A 51 7.11 -13.82 -8.10
N ALA A 52 8.00 -13.46 -9.04
CA ALA A 52 9.00 -14.36 -9.59
C ALA A 52 10.28 -14.44 -8.74
N LYS A 53 10.49 -13.48 -7.83
CA LYS A 53 11.65 -13.40 -6.93
C LYS A 53 11.41 -14.19 -5.65
N GLU A 54 12.48 -14.82 -5.15
CA GLU A 54 12.46 -15.51 -3.87
C GLU A 54 12.49 -14.51 -2.68
N GLY A 55 12.01 -15.00 -1.53
CA GLY A 55 12.05 -14.29 -0.26
C GLY A 55 10.92 -13.27 -0.04
N PRO A 56 10.88 -12.64 1.14
CA PRO A 56 9.80 -11.71 1.50
C PRO A 56 9.80 -10.44 0.64
N SER A 57 8.62 -10.15 0.09
CA SER A 57 8.36 -9.03 -0.82
C SER A 57 7.39 -8.02 -0.19
N MET A 58 7.70 -6.71 -0.29
CA MET A 58 6.78 -5.62 0.04
C MET A 58 6.61 -4.70 -1.17
N LEU A 59 5.40 -4.68 -1.73
CA LEU A 59 5.00 -3.67 -2.71
C LEU A 59 4.22 -2.56 -1.99
N LEU A 60 4.77 -1.36 -1.95
CA LEU A 60 4.14 -0.17 -1.39
C LEU A 60 3.48 0.65 -2.50
N LEU A 61 2.15 0.74 -2.47
CA LEU A 61 1.34 1.38 -3.51
C LEU A 61 0.77 2.68 -2.99
N LYS A 62 1.14 3.80 -3.60
CA LYS A 62 0.47 5.07 -3.32
C LYS A 62 -0.93 5.02 -3.91
N VAL A 63 -1.95 5.26 -3.09
CA VAL A 63 -3.35 5.38 -3.54
C VAL A 63 -3.97 6.67 -2.99
N THR A 64 -5.11 7.03 -3.57
CA THR A 64 -5.95 8.12 -3.06
C THR A 64 -6.59 7.74 -1.72
N ASP A 65 -6.91 8.75 -0.91
CA ASP A 65 -7.73 8.61 0.31
C ASP A 65 -9.23 8.68 0.02
N GLN A 66 -9.60 9.00 -1.23
CA GLN A 66 -10.97 8.95 -1.70
C GLN A 66 -11.44 7.51 -1.80
N ALA A 67 -12.59 7.23 -1.19
CA ALA A 67 -13.28 5.96 -1.29
C ALA A 67 -14.70 6.21 -1.81
N ASP A 68 -15.15 5.36 -2.72
CA ASP A 68 -16.54 5.38 -3.17
C ASP A 68 -17.46 4.97 -2.03
N ASP A 69 -18.64 5.59 -1.97
CA ASP A 69 -19.70 5.12 -1.08
C ASP A 69 -20.28 3.84 -1.69
N VAL A 70 -20.10 2.74 -0.97
CA VAL A 70 -20.56 1.41 -1.39
C VAL A 70 -21.67 0.95 -0.46
N ASP A 71 -22.60 0.18 -1.00
CA ASP A 71 -23.76 -0.30 -0.25
C ASP A 71 -23.33 -1.07 1.00
N ARG A 72 -24.01 -0.78 2.10
CA ARG A 72 -23.88 -1.53 3.36
C ARG A 72 -25.04 -2.50 3.47
N VAL A 73 -24.78 -3.68 4.00
CA VAL A 73 -25.85 -4.60 4.38
C VAL A 73 -26.67 -3.91 5.49
N PRO A 74 -27.98 -3.69 5.29
CA PRO A 74 -28.83 -3.08 6.32
C PRO A 74 -28.89 -3.98 7.55
N LEU A 75 -28.94 -3.36 8.72
CA LEU A 75 -29.33 -4.05 9.95
C LEU A 75 -30.87 -4.07 9.95
N GLU A 76 -31.46 -5.26 9.82
CA GLU A 76 -32.91 -5.45 10.10
C GLU A 76 -33.22 -5.14 11.57
#